data_AF-A0A7W3LLD2-F1
#
_entry.id   AF-A0A7W3LLD2-F1
#
_cell.length_a   1.000
_cell.length_b   1.000
_cell.length_c   1.000
_cell.angle_alpha   90.00
_cell.angle_beta   90.00
_cell.angle_gamma   90.00
#
_symmetry.space_group_name_H-M   'P 1'
#
loop_
_entity.id
_entity.type
_entity.pdbx_description
1 polymer ?
#
loop_
_entity_poly.entity_id
_entity_poly.type
_entity_poly.pdbx_seq_one_letter_code
_entity_poly.pdbx_strand_id
1 'polypeptide(L)'
;MSDLSEELGLLVRDIGDAGVAEMACSPGLAAAVDQHVAALRDLLPDTGPESLMGYLEGFADEAFQRGWWPDSARDWEFIRIVAVCWLMRQTAAE
;
A
#
# COMPACT_ATOMS: atom_id res chain seq x y z
N MET A 1 -9.37 -13.32 -16.69
CA MET A 1 -9.52 -12.44 -15.50
C MET A 1 -8.86 -12.99 -14.25
N SER A 2 -8.63 -14.32 -14.11
CA SER A 2 -7.91 -14.88 -12.94
C SER A 2 -6.42 -14.51 -12.90
N ASP A 3 -5.68 -14.67 -14.00
CA ASP A 3 -4.22 -14.46 -14.02
C ASP A 3 -3.81 -13.03 -13.62
N LEU A 4 -4.49 -12.03 -14.20
CA LEU A 4 -4.17 -10.63 -13.95
C LEU A 4 -4.38 -10.24 -12.48
N SER A 5 -5.45 -10.74 -11.84
CA SER A 5 -5.70 -10.48 -10.42
C SER A 5 -4.64 -11.11 -9.52
N GLU A 6 -4.12 -12.27 -9.91
CA GLU A 6 -3.08 -12.98 -9.17
C GLU A 6 -1.71 -12.29 -9.33
N GLU A 7 -1.36 -11.89 -10.56
CA GLU A 7 -0.17 -11.09 -10.86
C GLU A 7 -0.18 -9.75 -10.13
N LEU A 8 -1.33 -9.06 -10.09
CA LEU A 8 -1.51 -7.82 -9.33
C LEU A 8 -1.30 -8.04 -7.83
N GLY A 9 -1.85 -9.13 -7.28
CA GLY A 9 -1.65 -9.50 -5.88
C GLY A 9 -0.17 -9.76 -5.54
N LEU A 10 0.56 -10.43 -6.42
CA LEU A 10 2.01 -10.66 -6.27
C LEU A 10 2.78 -9.33 -6.30
N LEU A 11 2.49 -8.46 -7.27
CA LEU A 11 3.16 -7.17 -7.41
C LEU A 11 2.91 -6.26 -6.20
N VAL A 12 1.68 -6.18 -5.72
CA VAL A 12 1.32 -5.38 -4.54
C VAL A 12 2.06 -5.89 -3.30
N ARG A 13 2.16 -7.21 -3.12
CA ARG A 13 2.93 -7.80 -2.02
C ARG A 13 4.41 -7.44 -2.12
N ASP A 14 5.01 -7.57 -3.29
CA ASP A 14 6.43 -7.29 -3.51
C ASP A 14 6.74 -5.80 -3.28
N ILE A 15 5.87 -4.89 -3.72
CA ILE A 15 5.93 -3.45 -3.42
C ILE A 15 5.86 -3.21 -1.90
N GLY A 16 4.88 -3.81 -1.24
CA GLY A 16 4.69 -3.66 0.20
C GLY A 16 5.91 -4.11 1.00
N ASP A 17 6.46 -5.29 0.67
CA ASP A 17 7.62 -5.84 1.35
C ASP A 17 8.88 -5.00 1.13
N ALA A 18 9.16 -4.62 -0.12
CA ALA A 18 10.31 -3.79 -0.45
C ALA A 18 10.22 -2.38 0.15
N GLY A 19 9.04 -1.75 0.05
CA GLY A 19 8.82 -0.40 0.55
C GLY A 19 8.89 -0.33 2.08
N VAL A 20 8.31 -1.30 2.80
CA VAL A 20 8.43 -1.35 4.26
C VAL A 20 9.89 -1.56 4.70
N ALA A 21 10.66 -2.37 3.97
CA ALA A 21 12.09 -2.52 4.27
C ALA A 21 12.88 -1.20 4.03
N GLU A 22 12.60 -0.50 2.93
CA GLU A 22 13.26 0.76 2.56
C GLU A 22 12.98 1.91 3.54
N MET A 23 11.80 1.92 4.19
CA MET A 23 11.46 2.93 5.21
C MET A 23 12.51 3.02 6.34
N ALA A 24 13.21 1.92 6.66
CA ALA A 24 14.26 1.92 7.68
C ALA A 24 15.50 2.74 7.27
N CYS A 25 15.75 2.87 5.97
CA CYS A 25 16.92 3.54 5.40
C CYS A 25 16.61 4.94 4.84
N SER A 26 15.33 5.25 4.62
CA SER A 26 14.88 6.49 3.98
C SER A 26 13.88 7.24 4.85
N PRO A 27 14.33 8.20 5.69
CA PRO A 27 13.45 9.00 6.54
C PRO A 27 12.39 9.79 5.75
N GLY A 28 12.71 10.19 4.52
CA GLY A 28 11.77 10.87 3.63
C GLY A 28 10.63 9.95 3.18
N LEU A 29 10.92 8.68 2.89
CA LEU A 29 9.89 7.68 2.60
C LEU A 29 9.05 7.38 3.84
N ALA A 30 9.68 7.19 5.00
CA ALA A 30 8.98 6.95 6.25
C ALA A 30 7.98 8.09 6.57
N ALA A 31 8.41 9.35 6.44
CA ALA A 31 7.54 10.50 6.66
C ALA A 31 6.37 10.56 5.66
N ALA A 32 6.59 10.22 4.39
CA ALA A 32 5.52 10.17 3.39
C ALA A 32 4.52 9.04 3.67
N VAL A 33 5.01 7.87 4.10
CA VAL A 33 4.16 6.74 4.52
C VAL A 33 3.32 7.12 5.73
N ASP A 34 3.89 7.76 6.74
CA ASP A 34 3.15 8.21 7.93
C ASP A 34 2.01 9.19 7.58
N GLN A 35 2.26 10.10 6.64
CA GLN A 35 1.21 10.99 6.12
C GLN A 35 0.08 10.22 5.43
N HIS A 36 0.42 9.20 4.63
CA HIS A 36 -0.58 8.36 3.98
C HIS A 36 -1.36 7.51 4.99
N VAL A 37 -0.71 7.02 6.06
CA VAL A 37 -1.37 6.30 7.15
C VAL A 37 -2.35 7.19 7.89
N ALA A 38 -1.99 8.44 8.19
CA ALA A 38 -2.92 9.40 8.78
C ALA A 38 -4.15 9.59 7.87
N ALA A 39 -3.93 9.80 6.57
CA ALA A 39 -5.01 9.93 5.61
C ALA A 39 -5.86 8.65 5.45
N LEU A 40 -5.30 7.45 5.66
CA LEU A 40 -6.07 6.18 5.67
C LEU A 40 -6.98 6.10 6.88
N ARG A 41 -6.48 6.46 8.07
CA ARG A 41 -7.25 6.50 9.32
C ARG A 41 -8.41 7.50 9.26
N ASP A 42 -8.22 8.61 8.54
CA ASP A 42 -9.28 9.60 8.32
C ASP A 42 -10.31 9.16 7.26
N LEU A 43 -9.86 8.37 6.26
CA LEU A 43 -10.69 7.94 5.14
C LEU A 43 -11.56 6.72 5.48
N LEU A 44 -11.00 5.74 6.19
CA LEU A 44 -11.63 4.45 6.42
C LEU A 44 -12.45 4.47 7.73
N PRO A 45 -13.62 3.82 7.76
CA PRO A 45 -14.45 3.75 8.97
C PRO A 45 -13.77 2.97 10.10
N ASP A 46 -12.91 2.02 9.75
CA ASP A 46 -12.02 1.28 10.63
C ASP A 46 -10.77 0.85 9.85
N THR A 47 -9.69 0.55 10.58
CA THR A 47 -8.43 0.05 10.01
C THR A 47 -8.22 -1.43 10.31
N GLY A 48 -9.30 -2.22 10.36
CA GLY A 48 -9.22 -3.67 10.52
C GLY A 48 -8.64 -4.36 9.27
N PRO A 49 -8.10 -5.58 9.39
CA PRO A 49 -7.47 -6.29 8.28
C PRO A 49 -8.36 -6.43 7.03
N GLU A 50 -9.65 -6.73 7.21
CA GLU A 50 -10.60 -6.87 6.09
C GLU A 50 -10.84 -5.53 5.37
N SER A 51 -11.05 -4.44 6.13
CA SER A 51 -11.24 -3.08 5.60
C SER A 51 -10.02 -2.63 4.79
N LEU A 52 -8.81 -2.85 5.35
CA LEU A 52 -7.56 -2.51 4.68
C LEU A 52 -7.32 -3.36 3.42
N MET A 53 -7.67 -4.65 3.44
CA MET A 53 -7.49 -5.53 2.28
C MET A 53 -8.40 -5.12 1.13
N GLY A 54 -9.70 -4.91 1.42
CA GLY A 54 -10.64 -4.44 0.41
C GLY A 54 -10.27 -3.08 -0.16
N TYR A 55 -9.73 -2.18 0.68
CA TYR A 55 -9.18 -0.90 0.21
C TYR A 55 -7.99 -1.11 -0.72
N LEU A 56 -7.02 -1.95 -0.33
CA LEU A 56 -5.79 -2.19 -1.10
C LEU A 56 -6.09 -2.80 -2.47
N GLU A 57 -6.98 -3.80 -2.52
CA GLU A 57 -7.38 -4.46 -3.77
C GLU A 57 -8.03 -3.46 -4.74
N GLY A 58 -9.04 -2.72 -4.29
CA GLY A 58 -9.72 -1.73 -5.12
C GLY A 58 -8.79 -0.59 -5.56
N PHE A 59 -7.92 -0.14 -4.65
CA PHE A 59 -6.94 0.89 -4.93
C PHE A 59 -5.93 0.47 -6.01
N ALA A 60 -5.35 -0.72 -5.85
CA ALA A 60 -4.37 -1.24 -6.79
C ALA A 60 -5.02 -1.47 -8.16
N ASP A 61 -6.17 -2.14 -8.21
CA ASP A 61 -6.88 -2.41 -9.46
C ASP A 61 -7.20 -1.11 -10.22
N GLU A 62 -7.74 -0.08 -9.54
CA GLU A 62 -8.00 1.22 -10.17
C GLU A 62 -6.72 1.89 -10.68
N ALA A 63 -5.65 1.90 -9.87
CA ALA A 63 -4.37 2.50 -10.27
C ALA A 63 -3.78 1.84 -11.53
N PHE A 64 -3.79 0.50 -11.58
CA PHE A 64 -3.29 -0.24 -12.73
C PHE A 64 -4.19 -0.08 -13.96
N GLN A 65 -5.51 -0.05 -13.79
CA GLN A 65 -6.44 0.23 -14.90
C GLN A 65 -6.24 1.64 -15.48
N ARG A 66 -5.79 2.59 -14.67
CA ARG A 66 -5.39 3.94 -15.12
C ARG A 66 -4.01 3.99 -15.79
N GLY A 67 -3.30 2.87 -15.87
CA GLY A 67 -1.99 2.77 -16.51
C GLY A 67 -0.82 3.15 -15.61
N TRP A 68 -1.02 3.24 -14.29
CA TRP A 68 0.10 3.37 -13.37
C TRP A 68 0.92 2.08 -13.35
N TRP A 69 2.24 2.22 -13.25
CA TRP A 69 3.18 1.13 -13.02
C TRP A 69 4.26 1.61 -12.05
N PRO A 70 4.74 0.78 -11.12
CA PRO A 70 5.74 1.17 -10.12
C PRO A 70 7.09 1.45 -10.78
N ASP A 71 7.37 2.72 -11.09
CA ASP A 71 8.65 3.18 -11.65
C ASP A 71 9.49 3.95 -10.62
N SER A 72 8.82 4.56 -9.62
CA SER A 72 9.49 5.36 -8.60
C SER A 72 8.93 5.12 -7.19
N ALA A 73 9.83 5.00 -6.21
CA ALA A 73 9.47 4.97 -4.79
C ALA A 73 8.89 6.30 -4.26
N ARG A 74 8.79 7.32 -5.12
CA ARG A 74 8.13 8.61 -4.83
C ARG A 74 6.74 8.71 -5.42
N ASP A 75 6.31 7.70 -6.20
CA ASP A 75 4.98 7.68 -6.75
C ASP A 75 3.96 7.63 -5.63
N TRP A 76 2.90 8.41 -5.78
CA TRP A 76 1.88 8.49 -4.77
C TRP A 76 1.19 7.13 -4.56
N GLU A 77 0.95 6.39 -5.65
CA GLU A 77 0.40 5.03 -5.65
C GLU A 77 1.33 4.03 -4.95
N PHE A 78 2.65 4.11 -5.21
CA PHE A 78 3.65 3.29 -4.53
C PHE A 78 3.60 3.54 -3.01
N ILE A 79 3.67 4.81 -2.59
CA ILE A 79 3.65 5.20 -1.17
C ILE A 79 2.33 4.77 -0.53
N ARG A 80 1.20 4.85 -1.25
CA ARG A 80 -0.11 4.43 -0.74
C ARG A 80 -0.19 2.93 -0.50
N ILE A 81 0.32 2.10 -1.42
CA ILE A 81 0.39 0.64 -1.23
C ILE A 81 1.26 0.32 0.00
N VAL A 82 2.46 0.92 0.09
CA VAL A 82 3.37 0.71 1.22
C VAL A 82 2.72 1.13 2.55
N ALA A 83 1.97 2.24 2.56
CA ALA A 83 1.26 2.71 3.74
C ALA A 83 0.17 1.75 4.22
N VAL A 84 -0.60 1.15 3.31
CA VAL A 84 -1.61 0.14 3.68
C VAL A 84 -0.93 -1.12 4.23
N CYS A 85 0.12 -1.62 3.56
CA CYS A 85 0.87 -2.78 4.05
C CYS A 85 1.53 -2.51 5.41
N TRP A 86 2.06 -1.31 5.63
CA TRP A 86 2.62 -0.89 6.92
C TRP A 86 1.56 -0.83 8.02
N LEU A 87 0.37 -0.31 7.72
CA LEU A 87 -0.74 -0.24 8.66
C LEU A 87 -1.27 -1.63 9.02
N MET A 88 -1.40 -2.53 8.03
CA MET A 88 -1.77 -3.93 8.26
C MET A 88 -0.80 -4.64 9.22
N ARG A 89 0.52 -4.43 9.05
CA ARG A 89 1.55 -5.00 9.92
C ARG A 89 1.46 -4.48 11.35
N GLN A 90 1.13 -3.20 11.54
CA GLN A 90 0.90 -2.62 12.87
C GLN A 90 -0.32 -3.25 13.54
N THR A 91 -1.43 -3.37 12.83
CA THR A 91 -2.68 -3.94 13.37
C THR A 91 -2.58 -5.44 13.67
N ALA A 92 -1.67 -6.16 13.01
CA ALA A 92 -1.41 -7.57 13.31
C ALA A 92 -0.49 -7.77 14.53
N ALA A 93 0.20 -6.72 14.98
CA ALA A 93 1.10 -6.73 16.12
C ALA A 93 0.42 -6.26 17.43
N GLU A 94 -0.81 -5.74 17.34
CA GLU A 94 -1.67 -5.32 18.46
C GLU A 94 -2.56 -6.48 18.94
#